data_AF-A0A7Y2IIH5-F1
#
_entry.id   AF-A0A7Y2IIH5-F1
#
_cell.length_a   1.000
_cell.length_b   1.000
_cell.length_c   1.000
_cell.angle_alpha   90.00
_cell.angle_beta   90.00
_cell.angle_gamma   90.00
#
_symmetry.space_group_name_H-M   'P 1'
#
loop_
_entity.id
_entity.type
_entity.pdbx_description
1 polymer ?
#
loop_
_entity_poly.entity_id
_entity_poly.type
_entity_poly.pdbx_seq_one_letter_code
_entity_poly.pdbx_strand_id
1 'polypeptide(L)'
;MDAVVDAKPASAEFGSAEPGDDAEAVEDAEAEVMVSGLAGGDTRFQLLARVFSLTTNLGLTLKCDLSDDSPTVGSWVASYPGAEWHEREAWEMFGITFTGHPGLRPLYLPGDFEGNPLRKDFPLLARIIKPW
;
A
#
# COMPACT_ATOMS: atom_id res chain seq x y z
N MET A 1 -11.70 13.79 0.68
CA MET A 1 -11.42 12.36 0.56
C MET A 1 -12.14 11.89 -0.69
N ASP A 2 -11.45 11.94 -1.83
CA ASP A 2 -11.94 11.32 -3.05
C ASP A 2 -11.65 9.83 -2.96
N ALA A 3 -12.71 9.03 -2.86
CA ALA A 3 -12.60 7.58 -2.90
C ALA A 3 -12.85 7.13 -4.34
N VAL A 4 -11.81 6.65 -5.01
CA VAL A 4 -11.97 6.05 -6.34
C VAL A 4 -12.39 4.60 -6.14
N VAL A 5 -13.57 4.26 -6.65
CA VAL A 5 -14.12 2.90 -6.65
C VAL A 5 -13.86 2.28 -8.01
N ASP A 6 -12.99 1.28 -8.07
CA ASP A 6 -12.75 0.53 -9.30
C ASP A 6 -13.29 -0.89 -9.14
N ALA A 7 -14.23 -1.26 -10.00
CA ALA A 7 -14.88 -2.57 -10.03
C ALA A 7 -14.37 -3.35 -11.22
N LYS A 8 -13.32 -4.16 -11.03
CA LYS A 8 -12.80 -5.03 -12.08
C LYS A 8 -13.53 -6.39 -12.06
N PRO A 9 -14.22 -6.81 -13.13
CA PRO A 9 -14.75 -8.17 -13.23
C PRO A 9 -13.61 -9.19 -13.32
N ALA A 10 -13.84 -10.41 -12.80
CA ALA A 10 -12.82 -11.43 -12.50
C ALA A 10 -12.10 -12.08 -13.72
N SER A 11 -12.15 -11.49 -14.91
CA SER A 11 -11.57 -12.06 -16.14
C SER A 11 -10.74 -11.02 -16.91
N ALA A 12 -9.52 -10.75 -16.44
CA ALA A 12 -8.53 -10.01 -17.23
C ALA A 12 -7.17 -10.70 -17.08
N GLU A 13 -6.67 -11.22 -18.20
CA GLU A 13 -5.52 -12.12 -18.28
C GLU A 13 -4.18 -11.39 -18.07
N PHE A 14 -3.21 -12.14 -17.54
CA PHE A 14 -1.86 -11.71 -17.22
C PHE A 14 -0.96 -11.93 -18.45
N GLY A 15 -0.54 -10.86 -19.13
CA GLY A 15 0.32 -10.93 -20.31
C GLY A 15 1.73 -11.40 -19.96
N SER A 16 2.18 -12.48 -20.61
CA SER A 16 3.52 -13.05 -20.52
C SER A 16 4.57 -12.20 -21.26
N ALA A 17 5.74 -11.99 -20.66
CA ALA A 17 6.92 -11.41 -21.32
C ALA A 17 8.07 -12.42 -21.34
N GLU A 18 8.67 -12.64 -22.52
CA GLU A 18 9.92 -13.40 -22.72
C GLU A 18 11.10 -12.41 -22.85
N PRO A 19 12.34 -12.80 -22.47
CA PRO A 19 13.47 -11.89 -22.30
C PRO A 19 14.29 -11.73 -23.58
N GLY A 20 14.83 -10.53 -23.82
CA GLY A 20 15.74 -10.24 -24.93
C GLY A 20 16.86 -9.27 -24.50
N ASP A 21 18.08 -9.57 -24.99
CA ASP A 21 19.44 -9.11 -24.65
C ASP A 21 19.46 -7.69 -24.06
N ASP A 22 19.61 -6.58 -24.77
CA ASP A 22 20.90 -6.00 -25.07
C ASP A 22 21.11 -4.70 -24.23
N ALA A 23 22.29 -4.54 -23.61
CA ALA A 23 22.65 -3.36 -22.83
C ALA A 23 23.38 -2.29 -23.69
N GLU A 24 22.80 -1.10 -23.81
CA GLU A 24 23.51 0.16 -24.11
C GLU A 24 23.00 1.31 -23.23
N ALA A 25 23.91 2.19 -22.83
CA ALA A 25 23.70 3.28 -21.88
C ALA A 25 22.78 4.38 -22.44
N VAL A 26 21.76 4.76 -21.67
CA VAL A 26 20.81 5.83 -22.02
C VAL A 26 21.07 7.04 -21.13
N GLU A 27 21.35 8.18 -21.79
CA GLU A 27 21.57 9.51 -21.21
C GLU A 27 20.36 10.03 -20.41
N ASP A 28 20.63 10.97 -19.50
CA ASP A 28 19.72 11.54 -18.49
C ASP A 28 18.26 11.69 -18.94
N ALA A 29 17.42 10.75 -18.53
CA ALA A 29 15.98 10.81 -18.76
C ALA A 29 15.33 11.77 -17.75
N GLU A 30 14.81 12.89 -18.25
CA GLU A 30 13.83 13.68 -17.52
C GLU A 30 12.66 12.76 -17.14
N ALA A 31 12.45 12.55 -15.83
CA ALA A 31 11.46 11.62 -15.32
C ALA A 31 10.04 12.20 -15.41
N GLU A 32 9.47 12.26 -16.62
CA GLU A 32 8.05 12.57 -16.88
C GLU A 32 7.41 11.42 -17.65
N VAL A 33 6.26 10.82 -17.32
CA VAL A 33 5.34 10.86 -16.17
C VAL A 33 4.92 9.41 -15.92
N MET A 34 5.03 8.91 -14.69
CA MET A 34 4.51 7.57 -14.35
C MET A 34 2.97 7.61 -14.32
N VAL A 35 2.31 6.93 -15.27
CA VAL A 35 0.85 6.68 -15.22
C VAL A 35 0.60 5.18 -15.11
N SER A 36 0.37 4.71 -13.88
CA SER A 36 -0.13 3.37 -13.60
C SER A 36 -1.57 3.42 -13.08
N GLY A 37 -2.41 2.49 -13.53
CA GLY A 37 -3.74 2.27 -12.95
C GLY A 37 -3.69 1.87 -11.47
N LEU A 38 -4.78 2.17 -10.77
CA LEU A 38 -5.12 2.02 -9.34
C LEU A 38 -4.16 2.58 -8.28
N ALA A 39 -2.85 2.65 -8.55
CA ALA A 39 -1.86 3.28 -7.68
C ALA A 39 -1.22 4.45 -8.43
N GLY A 40 -1.25 5.62 -7.81
CA GLY A 40 -1.01 6.91 -8.43
C GLY A 40 -1.96 7.95 -7.85
N GLY A 41 -1.41 8.91 -7.13
CA GLY A 41 -2.13 10.02 -6.50
C GLY A 41 -1.11 11.01 -5.96
N ASP A 42 -1.56 12.22 -5.67
CA ASP A 42 -0.68 13.32 -5.31
C ASP A 42 -0.07 13.18 -3.91
N THR A 43 -0.51 12.19 -3.13
CA THR A 43 -0.12 11.97 -1.75
C THR A 43 0.88 10.82 -1.59
N ARG A 44 1.73 10.91 -0.56
CA ARG A 44 2.74 9.90 -0.22
C ARG A 44 2.14 8.56 0.20
N PHE A 45 0.97 8.60 0.81
CA PHE A 45 0.27 7.41 1.30
C PHE A 45 -1.06 7.24 0.59
N GLN A 46 -1.30 6.02 0.10
CA GLN A 46 -2.57 5.58 -0.45
C GLN A 46 -2.96 4.29 0.25
N LEU A 47 -4.19 4.24 0.77
CA LEU A 47 -4.75 3.04 1.38
C LEU A 47 -5.71 2.38 0.40
N LEU A 48 -5.42 1.12 0.08
CA LEU A 48 -6.24 0.29 -0.80
C LEU A 48 -6.94 -0.76 0.06
N ALA A 49 -8.26 -0.87 -0.09
CA ALA A 49 -9.06 -1.88 0.58
C ALA A 49 -9.97 -2.57 -0.43
N ARG A 50 -9.99 -3.90 -0.41
CA ARG A 50 -10.75 -4.71 -1.37
C ARG A 50 -11.81 -5.53 -0.65
N VAL A 51 -13.04 -5.45 -1.14
CA VAL A 51 -14.18 -6.25 -0.69
C VAL A 51 -14.69 -7.09 -1.85
N PHE A 52 -15.10 -8.31 -1.56
CA PHE A 52 -15.60 -9.24 -2.57
C PHE A 52 -16.95 -9.83 -2.17
N SER A 53 -17.89 -9.82 -3.10
CA SER A 53 -19.20 -10.46 -2.97
C SER A 53 -19.17 -11.83 -3.63
N LEU A 54 -19.35 -12.89 -2.83
CA LEU A 54 -19.39 -14.27 -3.32
C LEU A 54 -20.67 -14.59 -4.12
N THR A 55 -21.79 -13.90 -3.81
CA THR A 55 -23.08 -14.16 -4.46
C THR A 55 -23.16 -13.56 -5.85
N THR A 56 -22.63 -12.35 -6.03
CA THR A 56 -22.66 -11.61 -7.31
C THR A 56 -21.33 -11.69 -8.06
N ASN A 57 -20.33 -12.37 -7.49
CA ASN A 57 -18.98 -12.50 -8.02
C ASN A 57 -18.33 -11.14 -8.37
N LEU A 58 -18.63 -10.11 -7.56
CA LEU A 58 -18.21 -8.74 -7.77
C LEU A 58 -17.14 -8.36 -6.75
N GLY A 59 -15.99 -7.87 -7.23
CA GLY A 59 -14.93 -7.33 -6.39
C GLY A 59 -14.87 -5.81 -6.52
N LEU A 60 -14.91 -5.12 -5.38
CA LEU A 60 -14.75 -3.67 -5.30
C LEU A 60 -13.40 -3.37 -4.64
N THR A 61 -12.59 -2.54 -5.30
CA THR A 61 -11.39 -1.99 -4.67
C THR A 61 -11.61 -0.50 -4.42
N LEU A 62 -11.43 -0.11 -3.17
CA LEU A 62 -11.54 1.26 -2.68
C LEU A 62 -10.13 1.81 -2.51
N LYS A 63 -9.84 2.93 -3.18
CA LYS A 63 -8.61 3.71 -3.00
C LYS A 63 -8.91 4.96 -2.20
N CYS A 64 -8.15 5.19 -1.14
CA CYS A 64 -8.19 6.42 -0.36
C CYS A 64 -6.81 7.04 -0.30
N ASP A 65 -6.71 8.29 -0.76
CA ASP A 65 -5.51 9.11 -0.61
C ASP A 65 -5.48 9.71 0.80
N LEU A 66 -4.33 9.60 1.48
CA LEU A 66 -4.13 10.03 2.86
C LEU A 66 -3.17 11.22 2.91
N SER A 67 -3.34 12.12 3.89
CA SER A 67 -2.44 13.25 4.06
C SER A 67 -1.01 12.82 4.39
N ASP A 68 -0.04 13.58 3.90
CA ASP A 68 1.39 13.25 4.04
C ASP A 68 1.93 13.36 5.46
N ASP A 69 1.43 14.34 6.23
CA ASP A 69 1.93 14.64 7.59
C ASP A 69 1.25 13.77 8.66
N SER A 70 -0.04 13.49 8.53
CA SER A 70 -0.82 12.75 9.53
C SER A 70 -1.81 11.78 8.87
N PRO A 71 -1.33 10.68 8.26
CA PRO A 71 -2.18 9.76 7.51
C PRO A 71 -3.20 9.11 8.45
N THR A 72 -4.46 9.53 8.33
CA THR A 72 -5.57 9.13 9.19
C THR A 72 -6.77 8.69 8.36
N VAL A 73 -7.39 7.58 8.74
CA VAL A 73 -8.56 7.02 8.04
C VAL A 73 -9.58 6.45 9.03
N GLY A 74 -10.82 6.24 8.58
CA GLY A 74 -11.85 5.55 9.36
C GLY A 74 -11.62 4.04 9.40
N SER A 75 -11.76 3.43 10.58
CA SER A 75 -11.71 1.99 10.75
C SER A 75 -12.92 1.29 10.12
N TRP A 76 -12.69 0.13 9.53
CA TRP A 76 -13.71 -0.76 8.98
C TRP A 76 -14.06 -1.90 9.94
N VAL A 77 -13.38 -2.02 11.08
CA VAL A 77 -13.59 -3.11 12.06
C VAL A 77 -15.05 -3.25 12.48
N ALA A 78 -15.79 -2.13 12.58
CA ALA A 78 -17.21 -2.15 12.90
C ALA A 78 -18.07 -2.93 11.89
N SER A 79 -17.68 -2.94 10.61
CA SER A 79 -18.37 -3.66 9.53
C SER A 79 -17.72 -5.00 9.20
N TYR A 80 -16.40 -5.04 9.24
CA TYR A 80 -15.57 -6.20 8.89
C TYR A 80 -14.60 -6.51 10.04
N PRO A 81 -14.97 -7.39 10.99
CA PRO A 81 -14.09 -7.71 12.12
C PRO A 81 -12.71 -8.24 11.71
N GLY A 82 -12.61 -8.91 10.56
CA GLY A 82 -11.33 -9.39 10.02
C GLY A 82 -10.37 -8.27 9.60
N ALA A 83 -10.85 -7.03 9.47
CA ALA A 83 -10.00 -5.87 9.17
C ALA A 83 -9.09 -5.48 10.35
N GLU A 84 -9.38 -5.95 11.58
CA GLU A 84 -8.60 -5.58 12.78
C GLU A 84 -7.10 -5.86 12.61
N TRP A 85 -6.74 -7.02 12.07
CA TRP A 85 -5.34 -7.36 11.82
C TRP A 85 -4.70 -6.50 10.74
N HIS A 86 -5.40 -6.25 9.64
CA HIS A 86 -4.88 -5.44 8.55
C HIS A 86 -4.68 -3.97 8.96
N GLU A 87 -5.59 -3.42 9.76
CA GLU A 87 -5.47 -2.06 10.28
C GLU A 87 -4.32 -1.94 11.28
N ARG A 88 -4.12 -2.94 12.16
CA ARG A 88 -2.99 -2.97 13.08
C ARG A 88 -1.64 -3.12 12.37
N GLU A 89 -1.58 -3.97 11.36
CA GLU A 89 -0.40 -4.13 10.51
C GLU A 89 -0.08 -2.84 9.75
N ALA A 90 -1.07 -2.20 9.12
CA ALA A 90 -0.87 -0.95 8.41
C ALA A 90 -0.43 0.19 9.35
N TRP A 91 -0.98 0.21 10.57
CA TRP A 91 -0.55 1.14 11.62
C TRP A 91 0.92 0.92 12.02
N GLU A 92 1.34 -0.33 12.21
CA GLU A 92 2.71 -0.65 12.66
C GLU A 92 3.75 -0.52 11.55
N MET A 93 3.41 -0.91 10.32
CA MET A 93 4.35 -0.95 9.19
C MET A 93 4.47 0.38 8.46
N PHE A 94 3.38 1.14 8.38
CA PHE A 94 3.30 2.40 7.62
C PHE A 94 2.94 3.60 8.49
N GLY A 95 2.53 3.43 9.75
CA GLY A 95 2.20 4.52 10.66
C GLY A 95 0.87 5.21 10.31
N ILE A 96 -0.07 4.50 9.69
CA ILE A 96 -1.40 5.01 9.35
C ILE A 96 -2.32 4.88 10.57
N THR A 97 -2.95 5.98 10.98
CA THR A 97 -3.84 5.97 12.17
C THR A 97 -5.29 5.69 11.77
N PHE A 98 -5.92 4.74 12.47
CA PHE A 98 -7.31 4.36 12.24
C PHE A 98 -8.23 4.91 13.34
N THR A 99 -9.16 5.78 12.96
CA THR A 99 -10.17 6.36 13.86
C THR A 99 -11.31 5.36 14.08
N GLY A 100 -11.68 5.14 15.35
CA GLY A 100 -12.74 4.17 15.72
C GLY A 100 -12.27 2.73 15.87
N HIS A 101 -10.96 2.44 15.76
CA HIS A 101 -10.41 1.11 15.98
C HIS A 101 -10.38 0.76 17.50
N PRO A 102 -10.81 -0.45 17.92
CA PRO A 102 -10.95 -0.81 19.35
C PRO A 102 -9.62 -0.97 20.10
N GLY A 103 -8.51 -1.18 19.41
CA GLY A 103 -7.20 -1.28 20.05
C GLY A 103 -6.04 -1.37 19.07
N LEU A 104 -5.43 -0.23 18.73
CA LEU A 104 -4.20 -0.19 17.94
C LEU A 104 -3.03 -0.58 18.86
N ARG A 105 -2.43 -1.73 18.57
CA ARG A 105 -1.28 -2.26 19.31
C ARG A 105 -0.35 -3.00 18.34
N PRO A 106 0.98 -2.97 18.59
CA PRO A 106 1.96 -3.68 17.78
C PRO A 106 1.56 -5.15 17.57
N LEU A 107 1.80 -5.69 16.38
CA LEU A 107 1.48 -7.06 16.01
C LEU A 107 2.75 -7.87 15.77
N TYR A 108 3.71 -7.33 15.02
CA TYR A 108 4.90 -8.04 14.56
C TYR A 108 6.20 -7.56 15.19
N LEU A 109 6.33 -6.27 15.46
CA LEU A 109 7.58 -5.68 15.90
C LEU A 109 7.78 -5.85 17.41
N PRO A 110 9.05 -5.99 17.85
CA PRO A 110 9.38 -5.89 19.26
C PRO A 110 8.88 -4.57 19.85
N GLY A 111 8.49 -4.57 21.13
CA GLY A 111 7.92 -3.39 21.78
C GLY A 111 8.83 -2.15 21.81
N ASP A 112 10.15 -2.35 21.71
CA ASP A 112 11.16 -1.29 21.70
C ASP A 112 11.56 -0.84 20.27
N PHE A 113 10.85 -1.32 19.24
CA PHE A 113 11.16 -0.92 17.87
C PHE A 113 10.67 0.49 17.58
N GLU A 114 11.60 1.38 17.21
CA GLU A 114 11.29 2.74 16.80
C GLU A 114 11.23 2.87 15.28
N GLY A 115 10.05 3.24 14.76
CA GLY A 115 9.84 3.56 13.35
C GLY A 115 8.89 2.61 12.63
N ASN A 116 8.86 2.73 11.30
CA ASN A 116 7.90 2.05 10.43
C ASN A 116 8.69 1.38 9.28
N PRO A 117 8.97 0.07 9.36
CA PRO A 117 9.94 -0.60 8.48
C PRO A 117 9.63 -0.53 6.98
N LEU A 118 8.35 -0.48 6.61
CA LEU A 118 7.92 -0.49 5.21
C LEU A 118 7.83 0.92 4.61
N ARG A 119 8.16 1.97 5.37
CA ARG A 119 8.32 3.31 4.81
C ARG A 119 9.59 3.36 3.97
N LYS A 120 9.50 3.95 2.78
CA LYS A 120 10.65 4.13 1.88
C LYS A 120 11.78 4.97 2.51
N ASP A 121 11.43 5.83 3.47
CA ASP A 121 12.37 6.66 4.23
C ASP A 121 13.15 5.88 5.30
N PHE A 122 12.71 4.66 5.65
CA PHE A 122 13.32 3.88 6.72
C PHE A 122 14.63 3.24 6.25
N PRO A 123 15.76 3.42 6.98
CA PRO A 123 17.04 2.89 6.57
C PRO A 123 17.06 1.37 6.73
N LEU A 124 16.96 0.66 5.61
CA LEU A 124 17.16 -0.78 5.59
C LEU A 124 18.66 -1.08 5.78
N LEU A 125 19.02 -1.68 6.91
CA LEU A 125 20.39 -2.16 7.16
C LEU A 125 20.88 -3.11 6.04
N ALA A 126 19.97 -3.80 5.36
CA ALA A 126 20.26 -4.63 4.19
C ALA A 126 20.76 -3.84 2.96
N ARG A 127 20.47 -2.52 2.87
CA ARG A 127 20.95 -1.64 1.81
C ARG A 127 22.35 -1.06 2.12
N ILE A 128 22.84 -1.28 3.33
CA ILE A 128 24.20 -0.93 3.71
C ILE A 128 25.11 -2.03 3.18
N ILE A 129 25.76 -1.77 2.05
CA ILE A 129 26.78 -2.64 1.49
C ILE A 129 27.88 -2.78 2.56
N LYS A 130 28.07 -4.00 3.06
CA LYS A 130 29.19 -4.29 3.94
C LYS A 130 30.48 -4.14 3.10
N PRO A 131 31.39 -3.22 3.45
CA PRO A 131 32.68 -3.16 2.78
C PRO A 131 33.47 -4.38 3.23
N TRP A 132 33.74 -5.27 2.28
CA TRP A 132 34.76 -6.32 2.42
C TRP A 132 35.82 -6.07 1.37
#